data_AF-A0A327P4B2-F1
#
_entry.id   AF-A0A327P4B2-F1
#
_cell.length_a   1.000
_cell.length_b   1.000
_cell.length_c   1.000
_cell.angle_alpha   90.00
_cell.angle_beta   90.00
_cell.angle_gamma   90.00
#
_symmetry.space_group_name_H-M   'P 1'
#
loop_
_entity.id
_entity.type
_entity.pdbx_description
1 polymer ?
#
loop_
_entity_poly.entity_id
_entity_poly.type
_entity_poly.pdbx_seq_one_letter_code
_entity_poly.pdbx_strand_id
1 'polypeptide(L)'
;MQKQHPITQDHISIKILNLTFSGFIILSNISVFFPHTFRILKSGGGPFGYGVLLLPVTFIGILYLIPALLTFKRKNHYNRTLLWINITGIIGCAYWVYFFNSSLFS
;
A
#
# COMPACT_ATOMS: atom_id res chain seq x y z
N MET A 1 -4.19 22.96 33.03
CA MET A 1 -5.08 21.79 32.93
C MET A 1 -5.40 21.54 31.47
N GLN A 2 -4.77 20.52 30.87
CA GLN A 2 -5.02 20.12 29.49
C GLN A 2 -6.41 19.45 29.43
N LYS A 3 -7.39 20.10 28.78
CA LYS A 3 -8.72 19.52 28.58
C LYS A 3 -8.55 18.25 27.75
N GLN A 4 -8.75 17.08 28.37
CA GLN A 4 -8.89 15.82 27.65
C GLN A 4 -10.16 15.94 26.79
N HIS A 5 -9.98 16.15 25.49
CA HIS A 5 -11.07 16.12 24.54
C HIS A 5 -11.70 14.71 24.57
N PRO A 6 -13.04 14.60 24.66
CA PRO A 6 -13.70 13.31 24.67
C PRO A 6 -13.36 12.56 23.36
N ILE A 7 -12.86 11.34 23.51
CA ILE A 7 -12.59 10.44 22.39
C ILE A 7 -13.95 10.13 21.75
N THR A 8 -14.28 10.84 20.69
CA THR A 8 -15.53 10.66 19.94
C THR A 8 -15.42 9.36 19.14
N GLN A 9 -16.52 8.60 19.04
CA GLN A 9 -16.58 7.27 18.40
C GLN A 9 -15.94 7.24 17.00
N ASP A 10 -16.03 8.35 16.26
CA ASP A 10 -15.40 8.55 14.95
C ASP A 10 -13.87 8.42 14.96
N HIS A 11 -13.21 8.86 16.04
CA HIS A 11 -11.75 8.77 16.15
C HIS A 11 -11.27 7.32 16.25
N ILE A 12 -12.06 6.46 16.92
CA ILE A 12 -11.76 5.03 17.05
C ILE A 12 -11.89 4.36 15.68
N SER A 13 -12.96 4.64 14.94
CA SER A 13 -13.18 4.12 13.59
C SER A 13 -12.09 4.53 12.60
N ILE A 14 -11.69 5.82 12.60
CA ILE A 14 -10.61 6.33 11.75
C ILE A 14 -9.31 5.58 12.03
N LYS A 15 -8.94 5.42 13.30
CA LYS A 15 -7.71 4.72 13.69
C LYS A 15 -7.70 3.27 13.22
N ILE A 16 -8.79 2.54 13.44
CA ILE A 16 -8.91 1.13 13.05
C ILE A 16 -8.79 1.01 11.53
N LEU A 17 -9.58 1.79 10.77
CA LEU A 17 -9.53 1.77 9.30
C LEU A 17 -8.13 2.08 8.77
N ASN A 18 -7.48 3.10 9.31
CA ASN A 18 -6.14 3.50 8.84
C ASN A 18 -5.11 2.39 9.09
N LEU A 19 -5.19 1.73 10.25
CA LEU A 19 -4.29 0.64 10.61
C LEU A 19 -4.56 -0.61 9.76
N THR A 20 -5.83 -0.98 9.58
CA THR A 20 -6.25 -2.09 8.71
C THR A 20 -5.76 -1.85 7.29
N PHE A 21 -5.96 -0.64 6.77
CA PHE A 21 -5.57 -0.33 5.41
C PHE A 21 -4.05 -0.34 5.23
N SER A 22 -3.32 0.22 6.18
CA SER A 22 -1.86 0.16 6.19
C SER A 22 -1.34 -1.28 6.26
N GLY A 23 -1.98 -2.14 7.05
CA GLY A 23 -1.65 -3.56 7.14
C GLY A 23 -1.78 -4.27 5.79
N PHE A 24 -2.88 -4.04 5.07
CA PHE A 24 -3.09 -4.59 3.73
C PHE A 24 -2.03 -4.09 2.73
N ILE A 25 -1.73 -2.79 2.70
CA ILE A 25 -0.71 -2.24 1.80
C ILE A 25 0.66 -2.86 2.06
N ILE A 26 1.05 -3.01 3.33
CA ILE A 26 2.33 -3.65 3.70
C ILE A 26 2.35 -5.11 3.24
N LEU A 27 1.27 -5.85 3.51
CA LEU A 27 1.17 -7.25 3.11
C LEU A 27 1.26 -7.40 1.58
N SER A 28 0.49 -6.61 0.82
CA SER A 28 0.55 -6.61 -0.65
C SER A 28 1.95 -6.27 -1.16
N ASN A 29 2.63 -5.32 -0.54
CA ASN A 29 3.99 -4.97 -0.91
C ASN A 29 4.98 -6.11 -0.74
N ILE A 30 4.97 -6.75 0.44
CA ILE A 30 5.85 -7.88 0.76
C ILE A 30 5.54 -9.09 -0.11
N SER A 31 4.26 -9.43 -0.28
CA SER A 31 3.84 -10.65 -0.97
C SER A 31 3.85 -10.56 -2.49
N VAL A 32 3.67 -9.37 -3.08
CA VAL A 32 3.47 -9.21 -4.53
C VAL A 32 4.49 -8.25 -5.14
N PHE A 33 4.52 -6.99 -4.68
CA PHE A 33 5.31 -5.96 -5.36
C PHE A 33 6.83 -6.18 -5.27
N PHE A 34 7.36 -6.56 -4.10
CA PHE A 34 8.78 -6.89 -3.96
C PHE A 34 9.22 -8.10 -4.80
N PRO A 35 8.53 -9.26 -4.72
CA PRO A 35 8.85 -10.42 -5.57
C PRO A 35 8.79 -10.12 -7.07
N HIS A 36 7.76 -9.40 -7.54
CA HIS A 36 7.63 -9.04 -8.94
C HIS A 36 8.74 -8.10 -9.40
N THR A 37 9.06 -7.06 -8.61
CA THR A 37 10.15 -6.13 -8.93
C THR A 37 11.49 -6.87 -9.01
N PHE A 38 11.76 -7.76 -8.05
CA PHE A 38 12.99 -8.57 -8.06
C PHE A 38 13.05 -9.52 -9.26
N ARG A 39 11.93 -10.16 -9.61
CA ARG A 39 11.85 -11.05 -10.79
C ARG A 39 12.08 -10.29 -12.09
N ILE A 40 11.52 -9.09 -12.23
CA ILE A 40 11.73 -8.23 -13.41
C ILE A 40 13.21 -7.85 -13.52
N LEU A 41 13.81 -7.37 -12.44
CA LEU A 41 15.22 -6.98 -12.43
C LEU A 41 16.15 -8.15 -12.75
N LYS A 42 15.91 -9.32 -12.13
CA LYS A 42 16.72 -10.53 -12.35
C LYS A 42 16.61 -11.07 -13.79
N SER A 43 15.43 -10.94 -14.40
CA SER A 43 15.19 -11.42 -15.77
C SER A 43 15.49 -10.37 -16.85
N GLY A 44 15.95 -9.17 -16.49
CA GLY A 44 16.10 -8.06 -17.44
C GLY A 44 14.80 -7.62 -18.10
N GLY A 45 13.64 -7.92 -17.48
CA GLY A 45 12.32 -7.66 -18.04
C GLY A 45 11.78 -8.73 -19.00
N GLY A 46 12.42 -9.89 -19.12
CA GLY A 46 11.92 -10.99 -19.96
C GLY A 46 12.08 -10.72 -21.47
N PRO A 47 11.32 -11.43 -22.34
CA PRO A 47 11.42 -11.29 -23.79
C PRO A 47 11.16 -9.83 -24.19
N PHE A 48 12.09 -9.25 -24.96
CA PHE A 48 12.06 -7.84 -25.38
C PHE A 48 12.06 -6.79 -24.26
N GLY A 49 12.35 -7.17 -23.00
CA GLY A 49 12.40 -6.22 -21.87
C GLY A 49 11.03 -5.67 -21.44
N TYR A 50 9.93 -6.29 -21.87
CA TYR A 50 8.57 -5.83 -21.60
C TYR A 50 8.27 -5.66 -20.11
N GLY A 51 8.85 -6.50 -19.26
CA GLY A 51 8.74 -6.42 -17.81
C GLY A 51 9.33 -5.13 -17.24
N VAL A 52 10.29 -4.48 -17.90
CA VAL A 52 10.84 -3.18 -17.46
C VAL A 52 9.78 -2.07 -17.54
N LEU A 53 8.82 -2.18 -18.47
CA LEU A 53 7.70 -1.23 -18.54
C LEU A 53 6.75 -1.34 -17.33
N LEU A 54 6.74 -2.49 -16.66
CA LEU A 54 5.97 -2.70 -15.43
C LEU A 54 6.73 -2.23 -14.17
N LEU A 55 8.02 -1.91 -14.28
CA LEU A 55 8.83 -1.48 -13.13
C LEU A 55 8.32 -0.18 -12.49
N PRO A 56 8.01 0.90 -13.25
CA PRO A 56 7.47 2.13 -12.65
C PRO A 56 6.17 1.89 -11.87
N VAL A 57 5.35 0.96 -12.38
CA VAL A 57 4.11 0.55 -11.73
C VAL A 57 4.38 -0.16 -10.41
N THR A 58 5.30 -1.13 -10.39
CA THR A 58 5.61 -1.83 -9.13
C THR A 58 6.26 -0.88 -8.11
N PHE A 59 7.04 0.09 -8.58
CA PHE A 59 7.58 1.17 -7.75
C PHE A 59 6.50 2.05 -7.13
N ILE A 60 5.43 2.38 -7.86
CA ILE A 60 4.28 3.11 -7.29
C ILE A 60 3.65 2.31 -6.13
N GLY A 61 3.50 1.00 -6.27
CA GLY A 61 3.05 0.13 -5.17
C GLY A 61 3.95 0.21 -3.94
N ILE A 62 5.27 0.22 -4.15
CA ILE A 62 6.29 0.37 -3.10
C ILE A 62 6.25 1.77 -2.45
N LEU A 63 5.95 2.82 -3.20
CA LEU A 63 5.82 4.17 -2.65
C LEU A 63 4.68 4.27 -1.63
N TYR A 64 3.58 3.54 -1.82
CA TYR A 64 2.47 3.48 -0.85
C TYR A 64 2.86 2.81 0.47
N LEU A 65 4.01 2.13 0.55
CA LEU A 65 4.55 1.62 1.82
C LEU A 65 4.90 2.76 2.80
N ILE A 66 5.34 3.92 2.30
CA ILE A 66 5.74 5.07 3.13
C ILE A 66 4.56 5.59 3.98
N PRO A 67 3.41 5.99 3.39
CA PRO A 67 2.25 6.43 4.17
C PRO A 67 1.70 5.30 5.06
N ALA A 68 1.74 4.04 4.61
CA ALA A 68 1.31 2.90 5.41
C ALA A 68 2.16 2.76 6.69
N LEU A 69 3.50 2.81 6.58
CA LEU A 69 4.41 2.77 7.73
C LEU A 69 4.27 3.98 8.64
N LEU A 70 4.04 5.17 8.07
CA LEU A 70 3.79 6.39 8.84
C LEU A 70 2.54 6.28 9.72
N THR A 71 1.57 5.47 9.33
CA THR A 71 0.32 5.24 10.06
C THR A 71 0.54 4.44 11.35
N PHE A 72 1.63 3.70 11.50
CA PHE A 72 1.95 3.02 12.76
C PHE A 72 2.44 3.98 13.86
N LYS A 73 2.91 5.19 13.50
CA LYS A 73 3.32 6.20 14.47
C LYS A 73 2.08 6.77 15.18
N ARG A 74 2.06 6.73 16.53
CA ARG A 74 0.93 7.20 17.37
C ARG A 74 0.38 8.59 16.98
N LYS A 75 1.24 9.53 16.57
CA LYS A 75 0.84 10.88 16.15
C LYS A 75 -0.03 10.92 14.88
N ASN A 76 0.02 9.85 14.09
CA ASN A 76 -0.61 9.76 12.77
C ASN A 76 -1.86 8.88 12.75
N HIS A 77 -2.20 8.22 13.86
CA HIS A 77 -3.34 7.28 13.94
C HIS A 77 -4.66 7.93 13.54
N TYR A 78 -4.83 9.22 13.82
CA TYR A 78 -6.07 9.96 13.57
C TYR A 78 -6.00 10.90 12.36
N ASN A 79 -4.92 10.83 11.58
CA ASN A 79 -4.72 11.74 10.45
C ASN A 79 -5.60 11.31 9.26
N ARG A 80 -6.63 12.11 8.97
CA ARG A 80 -7.56 11.88 7.85
C ARG A 80 -6.86 11.92 6.48
N THR A 81 -5.82 12.72 6.31
CA THR A 81 -5.07 12.78 5.06
C THR A 81 -4.35 11.46 4.80
N LEU A 82 -3.75 10.86 5.83
CA LEU A 82 -3.13 9.54 5.72
C LEU A 82 -4.15 8.44 5.41
N LEU A 83 -5.37 8.55 5.96
CA LEU A 83 -6.46 7.63 5.63
C LEU A 83 -6.81 7.69 4.13
N TRP A 84 -6.99 8.89 3.57
CA TRP A 84 -7.26 9.03 2.14
C TRP A 84 -6.15 8.48 1.26
N ILE A 85 -4.88 8.73 1.62
CA ILE A 85 -3.72 8.19 0.90
C ILE A 85 -3.67 6.65 1.00
N ASN A 86 -3.99 6.08 2.16
CA ASN A 86 -4.05 4.62 2.32
C ASN A 86 -5.25 4.01 1.57
N ILE A 87 -6.37 4.71 1.45
CA ILE A 87 -7.50 4.26 0.63
C ILE A 87 -7.10 4.18 -0.85
N THR A 88 -6.49 5.24 -1.39
CA THR A 88 -6.02 5.22 -2.79
C THR A 88 -4.93 4.18 -2.99
N GLY A 89 -4.03 4.03 -2.02
CA GLY A 89 -3.01 2.99 -1.99
C GLY A 89 -3.61 1.58 -2.04
N ILE A 90 -4.66 1.30 -1.27
CA ILE A 90 -5.34 0.00 -1.31
C ILE A 90 -6.00 -0.26 -2.64
N ILE A 91 -6.74 0.71 -3.17
CA ILE A 91 -7.43 0.52 -4.46
C ILE A 91 -6.40 0.23 -5.55
N GLY A 92 -5.29 0.98 -5.56
CA GLY A 92 -4.18 0.74 -6.46
C GLY A 92 -3.54 -0.64 -6.26
N CYS A 93 -3.20 -1.01 -5.02
CA CYS A 93 -2.64 -2.32 -4.72
C CYS A 93 -3.57 -3.46 -5.12
N ALA A 94 -4.86 -3.37 -4.81
CA ALA A 94 -5.85 -4.39 -5.15
C ALA A 94 -6.00 -4.56 -6.66
N TYR A 95 -6.05 -3.46 -7.42
CA TYR A 95 -6.08 -3.50 -8.88
C TYR A 95 -4.85 -4.22 -9.46
N TRP A 96 -3.64 -3.88 -9.00
CA TRP A 96 -2.42 -4.50 -9.50
C TRP A 96 -2.27 -5.96 -9.08
N VAL A 97 -2.65 -6.29 -7.85
CA VAL A 97 -2.69 -7.70 -7.40
C VAL A 97 -3.62 -8.50 -8.29
N TYR A 98 -4.81 -7.97 -8.61
CA TYR A 98 -5.73 -8.61 -9.55
C TYR A 98 -5.14 -8.74 -10.96
N PHE A 99 -4.54 -7.67 -11.48
CA PHE A 99 -3.90 -7.66 -12.80
C PHE A 99 -2.78 -8.71 -12.90
N PHE A 100 -1.87 -8.76 -11.93
CA PHE A 100 -0.78 -9.73 -11.94
C PHE A 100 -1.27 -11.17 -11.84
N ASN A 101 -2.24 -11.45 -10.97
CA ASN A 101 -2.80 -12.80 -10.85
C ASN A 101 -3.55 -13.21 -12.13
N SER A 102 -4.40 -12.35 -12.70
CA SER A 102 -5.13 -12.65 -13.94
C SER A 102 -4.19 -12.85 -15.13
N SER A 103 -3.10 -12.08 -15.23
CA SER A 103 -2.08 -12.25 -16.27
C SER A 103 -1.23 -13.51 -16.12
N LEU A 104 -1.21 -14.15 -14.95
CA LEU A 104 -0.43 -15.37 -14.69
C LEU A 104 -1.21 -16.66 -15.02
N PHE A 105 -2.53 -16.56 -15.22
CA PHE A 105 -3.44 -17.66 -15.57
C PHE A 105 -3.95 -17.60 -17.03
N SER A 106 -3.38 -16.71 -17.85
CA SER A 106 -3.54 -16.67 -19.30
C SER A 106 -2.23 -17.03 -19.99
#